data_AF-A0A7L1SZP1-F1
#
_entry.id   AF-A0A7L1SZP1-F1
#
_cell.length_a   1.000
_cell.length_b   1.000
_cell.length_c   1.000
_cell.angle_alpha   90.00
_cell.angle_beta   90.00
_cell.angle_gamma   90.00
#
_symmetry.space_group_name_H-M   'P 1'
#
loop_
_entity.id
_entity.type
_entity.pdbx_description
1 polymer ?
#
loop_
_entity_poly.entity_id
_entity_poly.type
_entity_poly.pdbx_seq_one_letter_code
_entity_poly.pdbx_strand_id
1 'polypeptide(L)'
;DEELLKRIQATVAQVQGDYKKLSSVTGNLLDDRRQKQKDIEALYQSLERLEKEKADREDLLLGIDVKADKTALAGKVSRTQFEACVERLNEMIQETLSRVTGQERGWHQVQQQLSEEMDSKLDRLELGPFRRQLEEHWKSILEQLKEKAPTMEADDAAGIKKQLLAHFHCMSCDRPLSVLVPG
;
A
#
# COMPACT_ATOMS: atom_id res chain seq x y z
N ASP A 1 -40.22 106.50 -64.00
CA ASP A 1 -39.69 106.22 -62.64
C ASP A 1 -40.54 105.27 -61.79
N GLU A 2 -41.86 105.40 -61.72
CA GLU A 2 -42.69 104.56 -60.83
C GLU A 2 -42.73 103.05 -61.18
N GLU A 3 -42.75 102.71 -62.47
CA GLU A 3 -42.78 101.31 -62.93
C GLU A 3 -41.47 100.56 -62.60
N LEU A 4 -40.35 101.26 -62.66
CA LEU A 4 -39.02 100.74 -62.35
C LEU A 4 -38.91 100.44 -60.83
N LEU A 5 -39.47 101.32 -60.01
CA LEU A 5 -39.58 101.16 -58.55
C LEU A 5 -40.45 99.95 -58.16
N LYS A 6 -41.59 99.73 -58.83
CA LYS A 6 -42.44 98.55 -58.63
C LYS A 6 -41.74 97.24 -58.98
N ARG A 7 -40.97 97.22 -60.08
CA ARG A 7 -40.16 96.04 -60.46
C ARG A 7 -39.09 95.74 -59.42
N ILE A 8 -38.37 96.76 -58.95
CA ILE A 8 -37.35 96.61 -57.90
C ILE A 8 -37.98 96.07 -56.61
N GLN A 9 -39.12 96.61 -56.18
CA GLN A 9 -39.83 96.10 -55.00
C GLN A 9 -40.25 94.64 -55.14
N ALA A 10 -40.76 94.23 -56.32
CA ALA A 10 -41.11 92.83 -56.59
C ALA A 10 -39.89 91.91 -56.51
N THR A 11 -38.76 92.32 -57.10
CA THR A 11 -37.51 91.56 -57.02
C THR A 11 -36.98 91.45 -55.59
N VAL A 12 -37.02 92.53 -54.81
CA VAL A 12 -36.62 92.52 -53.40
C VAL A 12 -37.51 91.57 -52.59
N ALA A 13 -38.83 91.61 -52.79
CA ALA A 13 -39.76 90.70 -52.11
C ALA A 13 -39.49 89.23 -52.48
N GLN A 14 -39.19 88.95 -53.75
CA GLN A 14 -38.83 87.61 -54.22
C GLN A 14 -37.53 87.11 -53.57
N VAL A 15 -36.47 87.93 -53.58
CA VAL A 15 -35.18 87.59 -52.95
C VAL A 15 -35.34 87.36 -51.45
N GLN A 16 -36.17 88.15 -50.75
CA GLN A 16 -36.48 87.92 -49.34
C GLN A 16 -37.23 86.60 -49.11
N GLY A 17 -38.16 86.25 -50.00
CA GLY A 17 -38.86 84.97 -49.96
C GLY A 17 -37.91 83.79 -50.16
N ASP A 18 -37.01 83.90 -51.13
CA ASP A 18 -36.02 82.86 -51.43
C ASP A 18 -34.98 82.75 -50.31
N TYR A 19 -34.57 83.87 -49.70
CA TYR A 19 -33.72 83.87 -48.49
C TYR A 19 -34.37 83.11 -47.33
N LYS A 20 -35.67 83.33 -47.07
CA LYS A 20 -36.39 82.58 -46.01
C LYS A 20 -36.46 81.09 -46.30
N LYS A 21 -36.74 80.70 -47.56
CA LYS A 21 -36.72 79.28 -47.98
C LYS A 21 -35.34 78.67 -47.80
N LEU A 22 -34.29 79.37 -48.25
CA LEU A 22 -32.91 78.91 -48.13
C LEU A 22 -32.49 78.75 -46.66
N SER A 23 -32.87 79.71 -45.81
CA SER A 23 -32.63 79.65 -44.37
C SER A 23 -33.32 78.44 -43.72
N SER A 24 -34.59 78.20 -44.06
CA SER A 24 -35.33 77.01 -43.58
C SER A 24 -34.70 75.70 -44.04
N VAL A 25 -34.33 75.59 -45.32
CA VAL A 25 -33.68 74.39 -45.87
C VAL A 25 -32.33 74.16 -45.19
N THR A 26 -31.55 75.22 -44.98
CA THR A 26 -30.25 75.13 -44.29
C THR A 26 -30.41 74.66 -42.85
N GLY A 27 -31.44 75.14 -42.13
CA GLY A 27 -31.78 74.68 -40.79
C GLY A 27 -32.07 73.17 -40.76
N ASN A 28 -32.96 72.71 -41.63
CA ASN A 28 -33.30 71.28 -41.73
C ASN A 28 -32.06 70.42 -42.05
N LEU A 29 -31.20 70.87 -42.97
CA LEU A 29 -29.96 70.16 -43.31
C LEU A 29 -28.97 70.08 -42.13
N LEU A 30 -28.89 71.11 -41.30
CA LEU A 30 -28.07 71.11 -40.09
C LEU A 30 -28.60 70.13 -39.04
N ASP A 31 -29.91 70.09 -38.84
CA ASP A 31 -30.57 69.15 -37.93
C ASP A 31 -30.41 67.70 -38.41
N ASP A 32 -30.63 67.44 -39.70
CA ASP A 32 -30.40 66.12 -40.32
C ASP A 32 -28.94 65.69 -40.15
N ARG A 33 -27.99 66.59 -40.40
CA ARG A 33 -26.56 66.31 -40.21
C ARG A 33 -26.28 65.96 -38.75
N ARG A 34 -26.85 66.71 -37.80
CA ARG A 34 -26.66 66.46 -36.36
C ARG A 34 -27.25 65.11 -35.95
N GLN A 35 -28.41 64.74 -36.48
CA GLN A 35 -29.02 63.45 -36.20
C GLN A 35 -28.19 62.30 -36.78
N LYS A 36 -27.77 62.40 -38.04
CA LYS A 36 -26.89 61.41 -38.67
C LYS A 36 -25.57 61.24 -37.94
N GLN A 37 -25.01 62.32 -37.40
CA GLN A 37 -23.79 62.26 -36.60
C GLN A 37 -23.99 61.42 -35.32
N LYS A 38 -25.12 61.58 -34.63
CA LYS A 38 -25.46 60.75 -33.46
C LYS A 38 -25.67 59.29 -33.84
N ASP A 39 -26.33 59.03 -34.96
CA ASP A 39 -26.57 57.67 -35.43
C ASP A 39 -25.24 56.96 -35.77
N ILE A 40 -24.31 57.69 -36.40
CA ILE A 40 -22.95 57.19 -36.68
C ILE A 40 -22.20 56.86 -35.38
N GLU A 41 -22.25 57.75 -34.38
CA GLU A 41 -21.61 57.51 -33.07
C GLU A 41 -22.19 56.27 -32.37
N ALA A 42 -23.53 56.09 -32.43
CA ALA A 42 -24.19 54.92 -31.88
C ALA A 42 -23.78 53.62 -32.60
N LEU A 43 -23.62 53.66 -33.93
CA LEU A 43 -23.15 52.52 -34.72
C LEU A 43 -21.71 52.13 -34.33
N TYR A 44 -20.81 53.10 -34.16
CA TYR A 44 -19.44 52.81 -33.72
C TYR A 44 -19.41 52.14 -32.34
N GLN A 45 -20.20 52.64 -31.38
CA GLN A 45 -20.31 52.02 -30.05
C GLN A 45 -20.87 50.59 -30.10
N SER A 46 -21.84 50.34 -31.00
CA SER A 46 -22.37 48.99 -31.19
C SER A 46 -21.34 48.05 -31.82
N LEU A 47 -20.53 48.55 -32.75
CA LEU A 47 -19.49 47.76 -33.41
C LEU A 47 -18.40 47.34 -32.42
N GLU A 48 -17.91 48.27 -31.59
CA GLU A 48 -16.91 48.00 -30.56
C GLU A 48 -17.39 46.94 -29.56
N ARG A 49 -18.67 47.03 -29.15
CA ARG A 49 -19.28 46.02 -28.28
C ARG A 49 -19.32 44.65 -28.94
N LEU A 50 -19.72 44.60 -30.20
CA LEU A 50 -19.82 43.34 -30.96
C LEU A 50 -18.44 42.69 -31.16
N GLU A 51 -17.39 43.48 -31.43
CA GLU A 51 -16.01 42.98 -31.55
C GLU A 51 -15.54 42.35 -30.24
N LYS A 52 -15.80 43.00 -29.11
CA LYS A 52 -15.46 42.46 -27.79
C LYS A 52 -16.20 41.16 -27.51
N GLU A 53 -17.52 41.14 -27.68
CA GLU A 53 -18.34 39.94 -27.44
C GLU A 53 -17.97 38.78 -28.38
N LYS A 54 -17.56 39.09 -29.63
CA LYS A 54 -17.09 38.09 -30.59
C LYS A 54 -15.76 37.46 -30.16
N ALA A 55 -14.80 38.26 -29.69
CA ALA A 55 -13.54 37.76 -29.16
C ALA A 55 -13.78 36.84 -27.94
N ASP A 56 -14.61 37.26 -26.99
CA ASP A 56 -14.99 36.45 -25.83
C ASP A 56 -15.64 35.12 -26.24
N ARG A 57 -16.48 35.13 -27.28
CA ARG A 57 -17.10 33.92 -27.83
C ARG A 57 -16.08 32.98 -28.49
N GLU A 58 -15.12 33.52 -29.25
CA GLU A 58 -14.06 32.73 -29.88
C GLU A 58 -13.17 32.07 -28.82
N ASP A 59 -12.79 32.80 -27.77
CA ASP A 59 -12.05 32.27 -26.62
C ASP A 59 -12.82 31.16 -25.90
N LEU A 60 -14.14 31.34 -25.72
CA LEU A 60 -15.00 30.30 -25.15
C LEU A 60 -15.04 29.05 -26.05
N LEU A 61 -15.16 29.22 -27.36
CA LEU A 61 -15.18 28.10 -28.32
C LEU A 61 -13.86 27.33 -28.29
N LEU A 62 -12.71 28.02 -28.26
CA LEU A 62 -11.40 27.40 -28.10
C LEU A 62 -11.29 26.65 -26.77
N GLY A 63 -11.74 27.26 -25.67
CA GLY A 63 -11.75 26.62 -24.36
C GLY A 63 -12.65 25.39 -24.29
N ILE A 64 -13.79 25.41 -25.00
CA ILE A 64 -14.67 24.26 -25.15
C ILE A 64 -13.98 23.18 -25.98
N ASP A 65 -13.39 23.49 -27.13
CA ASP A 65 -12.73 22.52 -28.01
C ASP A 65 -11.59 21.78 -27.28
N VAL A 66 -10.74 22.52 -26.55
CA VAL A 66 -9.66 21.95 -25.72
C VAL A 66 -10.20 21.05 -24.60
N LYS A 67 -11.33 21.42 -23.97
CA LYS A 67 -11.94 20.60 -22.89
C LYS A 67 -12.80 19.45 -23.42
N ALA A 68 -13.33 19.58 -24.64
CA ALA A 68 -14.32 18.70 -25.23
C ALA A 68 -13.73 17.73 -26.26
N ASP A 69 -12.41 17.57 -26.31
CA ASP A 69 -11.77 16.39 -26.90
C ASP A 69 -12.04 15.12 -26.05
N LYS A 70 -13.33 14.90 -25.81
CA LYS A 70 -13.96 13.72 -25.24
C LYS A 70 -13.56 12.48 -26.04
N THR A 71 -13.24 12.64 -27.32
CA THR A 71 -12.66 11.63 -28.20
C THR A 71 -11.23 11.25 -27.79
N ALA A 72 -10.34 12.21 -27.55
CA ALA A 72 -9.01 11.92 -27.01
C ALA A 72 -9.06 11.35 -25.60
N LEU A 73 -10.01 11.80 -24.76
CA LEU A 73 -10.20 11.20 -23.43
C LEU A 73 -10.75 9.77 -23.51
N ALA A 74 -11.71 9.52 -24.40
CA ALA A 74 -12.27 8.18 -24.64
C ALA A 74 -11.22 7.19 -25.19
N GLY A 75 -10.23 7.68 -25.93
CA GLY A 75 -9.11 6.88 -26.44
C GLY A 75 -8.00 6.59 -25.42
N LYS A 76 -7.87 7.39 -24.35
CA LYS A 76 -6.77 7.24 -23.38
C LYS A 76 -6.96 6.06 -22.42
N VAL A 77 -8.19 5.82 -21.97
CA VAL A 77 -8.53 4.63 -21.16
C VAL A 77 -9.95 4.21 -21.52
N SER A 78 -10.10 3.04 -22.15
CA SER A 78 -11.42 2.45 -22.27
C SER A 78 -11.90 2.07 -20.87
N ARG A 79 -13.06 2.59 -20.46
CA ARG A 79 -13.70 2.23 -19.20
C ARG A 79 -13.82 0.70 -19.03
N THR A 80 -14.13 0.00 -20.11
CA THR A 80 -14.24 -1.47 -20.12
C THR A 80 -12.90 -2.17 -19.87
N GLN A 81 -11.80 -1.63 -20.40
CA GLN A 81 -10.45 -2.19 -20.16
C GLN A 81 -10.00 -1.93 -18.72
N PHE A 82 -10.32 -0.75 -18.18
CA PHE A 82 -10.06 -0.44 -16.78
C PHE A 82 -10.85 -1.35 -15.85
N GLU A 83 -12.16 -1.47 -16.06
CA GLU A 83 -13.02 -2.38 -15.29
C GLU A 83 -12.52 -3.83 -15.38
N ALA A 84 -12.18 -4.33 -16.57
CA ALA A 84 -11.63 -5.67 -16.73
C ALA A 84 -10.27 -5.87 -16.02
N CYS A 85 -9.41 -4.84 -16.01
CA CYS A 85 -8.14 -4.88 -15.29
C CYS A 85 -8.33 -4.91 -13.78
N VAL A 86 -9.29 -4.13 -13.26
CA VAL A 86 -9.64 -4.11 -11.84
C VAL A 86 -10.21 -5.45 -11.40
N GLU A 87 -11.12 -6.05 -12.17
CA GLU A 87 -11.66 -7.38 -11.86
C GLU A 87 -10.57 -8.45 -11.86
N ARG A 88 -9.69 -8.46 -12.87
CA ARG A 88 -8.56 -9.38 -12.92
C ARG A 88 -7.61 -9.22 -11.72
N LEU A 89 -7.35 -7.98 -11.31
CA LEU A 89 -6.52 -7.70 -10.13
C LEU A 89 -7.19 -8.22 -8.85
N ASN A 90 -8.50 -8.04 -8.73
CA ASN A 90 -9.26 -8.55 -7.59
C ASN A 90 -9.22 -10.09 -7.52
N GLU A 91 -9.39 -10.78 -8.65
CA GLU A 91 -9.24 -12.24 -8.74
C GLU A 91 -7.85 -12.70 -8.27
N MET A 92 -6.78 -12.05 -8.73
CA MET A 92 -5.41 -12.38 -8.33
C MET A 92 -5.16 -12.17 -6.83
N ILE A 93 -5.75 -11.12 -6.24
CA ILE A 93 -5.66 -10.85 -4.81
C ILE A 93 -6.39 -11.95 -4.02
N GLN A 94 -7.61 -12.31 -4.43
CA GLN A 94 -8.38 -13.38 -3.77
C GLN A 94 -7.68 -14.73 -3.86
N GLU A 95 -7.12 -15.08 -5.01
CA GLU A 95 -6.34 -16.31 -5.18
C GLU A 95 -5.13 -16.32 -4.24
N THR A 96 -4.36 -15.22 -4.22
CA THR A 96 -3.18 -15.11 -3.35
C THR A 96 -3.55 -15.20 -1.88
N LEU A 97 -4.62 -14.52 -1.46
CA LEU A 97 -5.15 -14.58 -0.09
C LEU A 97 -5.52 -16.02 0.28
N SER A 98 -6.25 -16.73 -0.60
CA SER A 98 -6.66 -18.10 -0.36
C SER A 98 -5.47 -19.05 -0.17
N ARG A 99 -4.41 -18.86 -0.96
CA ARG A 99 -3.16 -19.63 -0.86
C ARG A 99 -2.44 -19.36 0.46
N VAL A 100 -2.31 -18.09 0.84
CA VAL A 100 -1.65 -17.68 2.10
C VAL A 100 -2.42 -18.23 3.30
N THR A 101 -3.73 -18.06 3.36
CA THR A 101 -4.56 -18.60 4.45
C THR A 101 -4.55 -20.13 4.47
N GLY A 102 -4.48 -20.79 3.30
CA GLY A 102 -4.29 -22.23 3.19
C GLY A 102 -2.97 -22.70 3.82
N GLN A 103 -1.87 -22.02 3.47
CA GLN A 103 -0.55 -22.30 4.04
C GLN A 103 -0.51 -22.05 5.54
N GLU A 104 -1.04 -20.92 6.00
CA GLU A 104 -1.11 -20.58 7.42
C GLU A 104 -1.81 -21.67 8.23
N ARG A 105 -2.95 -22.19 7.75
CA ARG A 105 -3.63 -23.32 8.40
C ARG A 105 -2.78 -24.59 8.40
N GLY A 106 -2.09 -24.89 7.30
CA GLY A 106 -1.17 -26.03 7.23
C GLY A 106 -0.03 -25.92 8.24
N TRP A 107 0.58 -24.73 8.40
CA TRP A 107 1.61 -24.48 9.41
C TRP A 107 1.08 -24.66 10.83
N HIS A 108 -0.13 -24.15 11.13
CA HIS A 108 -0.76 -24.35 12.43
C HIS A 108 -1.01 -25.85 12.72
N GLN A 109 -1.43 -26.62 11.70
CA GLN A 109 -1.65 -28.07 11.86
C GLN A 109 -0.33 -28.79 12.16
N VAL A 110 0.74 -28.49 11.42
CA VAL A 110 2.07 -29.09 11.68
C VAL A 110 2.60 -28.69 13.05
N GLN A 111 2.41 -27.44 13.45
CA GLN A 111 2.79 -26.96 14.79
C GLN A 111 2.02 -27.72 15.89
N GLN A 112 0.73 -27.92 15.71
CA GLN A 112 -0.10 -28.68 16.66
C GLN A 112 0.38 -30.13 16.76
N GLN A 113 0.60 -30.80 15.63
CA GLN A 113 1.12 -32.18 15.60
C GLN A 113 2.48 -32.28 16.28
N LEU A 114 3.39 -31.32 16.03
CA LEU A 114 4.68 -31.31 16.70
C LEU A 114 4.54 -31.09 18.20
N SER A 115 3.60 -30.24 18.64
CA SER A 115 3.31 -30.06 20.07
C SER A 115 2.79 -31.34 20.70
N GLU A 116 1.83 -32.02 20.06
CA GLU A 116 1.27 -33.29 20.54
C GLU A 116 2.34 -34.40 20.61
N GLU A 117 3.20 -34.50 19.58
CA GLU A 117 4.33 -35.43 19.56
C GLU A 117 5.37 -35.09 20.64
N MET A 118 5.70 -33.81 20.83
CA MET A 118 6.57 -33.36 21.93
C MET A 118 5.96 -33.71 23.27
N ASP A 119 4.68 -33.42 23.49
CA ASP A 119 3.98 -33.76 24.74
C ASP A 119 4.02 -35.28 24.97
N SER A 120 3.78 -36.10 23.94
CA SER A 120 3.84 -37.57 24.07
C SER A 120 5.26 -38.12 24.34
N LYS A 121 6.30 -37.51 23.75
CA LYS A 121 7.71 -37.90 23.96
C LYS A 121 8.25 -37.39 25.29
N LEU A 122 7.78 -36.24 25.74
CA LEU A 122 8.12 -35.67 27.05
C LEU A 122 7.33 -36.35 28.17
N ASP A 123 6.17 -36.95 27.87
CA ASP A 123 5.34 -37.71 28.81
C ASP A 123 5.65 -39.22 28.80
N ARG A 124 6.81 -39.57 29.35
CA ARG A 124 6.90 -40.54 30.47
C ARG A 124 6.46 -42.00 30.31
N LEU A 125 6.00 -42.51 29.17
CA LEU A 125 5.56 -43.93 29.13
C LEU A 125 6.69 -44.93 29.42
N GLU A 126 7.93 -44.66 28.98
CA GLU A 126 9.06 -45.57 29.23
C GLU A 126 10.01 -45.09 30.33
N LEU A 127 10.18 -43.78 30.50
CA LEU A 127 11.10 -43.23 31.50
C LEU A 127 10.62 -43.45 32.95
N GLY A 128 9.30 -43.44 33.18
CA GLY A 128 8.72 -43.70 34.51
C GLY A 128 8.95 -45.14 35.00
N PRO A 129 8.57 -46.18 34.21
CA PRO A 129 8.85 -47.57 34.53
C PRO A 129 10.36 -47.89 34.62
N PHE A 130 11.17 -47.36 33.71
CA PHE A 130 12.62 -47.59 33.70
C PHE A 130 13.32 -47.02 34.94
N ARG A 131 12.93 -45.81 35.37
CA ARG A 131 13.41 -45.23 36.63
C ARG A 131 13.04 -46.09 37.84
N ARG A 132 11.82 -46.61 37.90
CA ARG A 132 11.39 -47.51 38.99
C ARG A 132 12.21 -48.80 39.03
N GLN A 133 12.49 -49.41 37.87
CA GLN A 133 13.35 -50.59 37.79
C GLN A 133 14.77 -50.30 38.30
N LEU A 134 15.36 -49.16 37.95
CA LEU A 134 16.68 -48.75 38.46
C LEU A 134 16.67 -48.56 39.98
N GLU A 135 15.64 -47.94 40.53
CA GLU A 135 15.49 -47.73 41.99
C GLU A 135 15.31 -49.06 42.74
N GLU A 136 14.56 -50.02 42.20
CA GLU A 136 14.40 -51.37 42.77
C GLU A 136 15.70 -52.17 42.70
N HIS A 137 16.39 -52.13 41.56
CA HIS A 137 17.66 -52.84 41.38
C HIS A 137 18.74 -52.30 42.34
N TRP A 138 18.79 -50.97 42.52
CA TRP A 138 19.70 -50.34 43.48
C TRP A 138 19.40 -50.74 44.94
N LYS A 139 18.12 -50.79 45.33
CA LYS A 139 17.70 -51.29 46.65
C LYS A 139 18.13 -52.74 46.88
N SER A 140 17.93 -53.61 45.90
CA SER A 140 18.34 -55.01 45.98
C SER A 140 19.85 -55.17 46.14
N ILE A 141 20.65 -54.40 45.39
CA ILE A 141 22.12 -54.39 45.54
C ILE A 141 22.50 -53.95 46.96
N LEU A 142 21.88 -52.89 47.49
CA LEU A 142 22.13 -52.41 48.85
C LEU A 142 21.78 -53.47 49.91
N GLU A 143 20.69 -54.21 49.73
CA GLU A 143 20.30 -55.30 50.63
C GLU A 143 21.29 -56.46 50.55
N GLN A 144 21.68 -56.89 49.35
CA GLN A 144 22.69 -57.95 49.18
C GLN A 144 24.04 -57.55 49.77
N LEU A 145 24.43 -56.29 49.67
CA LEU A 145 25.66 -55.79 50.29
C LEU A 145 25.56 -55.74 51.82
N LYS A 146 24.38 -55.46 52.37
CA LYS A 146 24.12 -55.53 53.82
C LYS A 146 24.10 -56.97 54.34
N GLU A 147 23.53 -57.91 53.59
CA GLU A 147 23.49 -59.32 53.96
C GLU A 147 24.84 -60.03 53.79
N LYS A 148 25.63 -59.64 52.79
CA LYS A 148 26.99 -60.14 52.56
C LYS A 148 28.06 -59.36 53.32
N ALA A 149 27.69 -58.29 54.02
CA ALA A 149 28.59 -57.64 54.95
C ALA A 149 28.92 -58.65 56.06
N PRO A 150 30.20 -59.04 56.26
CA PRO A 150 30.56 -59.89 57.37
C PRO A 150 30.07 -59.25 58.66
N THR A 151 29.47 -60.02 59.56
CA THR A 151 29.30 -59.59 60.95
C THR A 151 30.69 -59.31 61.49
N MET A 152 31.08 -58.04 61.49
CA MET A 152 32.34 -57.59 62.06
C MET A 152 32.15 -57.70 63.57
N GLU A 153 32.39 -58.90 64.11
CA GLU A 153 32.70 -59.04 65.52
C GLU A 153 33.92 -58.18 65.79
N ALA A 154 33.80 -57.29 66.77
CA ALA A 154 34.90 -56.46 67.23
C ALA A 154 35.95 -57.38 67.85
N ASP A 155 36.96 -57.78 67.07
CA ASP A 155 38.08 -58.57 67.58
C ASP A 155 39.19 -57.64 68.03
N ASP A 156 39.26 -57.51 69.36
CA ASP A 156 40.28 -56.83 70.14
C ASP A 156 41.43 -57.83 70.41
N ALA A 157 42.48 -57.82 69.58
CA ALA A 157 43.84 -58.22 70.00
C ALA A 157 44.87 -58.05 68.87
N ALA A 158 46.06 -57.65 69.28
CA ALA A 158 47.21 -57.31 68.45
C ALA A 158 47.84 -58.51 67.71
N GLY A 159 48.41 -58.20 66.53
CA GLY A 159 49.60 -58.87 66.03
C GLY A 159 49.40 -59.86 64.88
N ILE A 160 50.13 -59.57 63.79
CA ILE A 160 50.47 -60.44 62.65
C ILE A 160 49.47 -60.38 61.47
N LYS A 161 49.91 -59.64 60.43
CA LYS A 161 49.37 -59.66 59.07
C LYS A 161 49.42 -61.11 58.56
N LYS A 162 48.29 -61.83 58.55
CA LYS A 162 48.20 -63.16 57.92
C LYS A 162 48.51 -63.00 56.43
N GLN A 163 49.70 -63.43 56.00
CA GLN A 163 50.02 -63.66 54.60
C GLN A 163 49.12 -64.79 54.09
N LEU A 164 48.11 -64.42 53.30
CA LEU A 164 47.29 -65.38 52.56
C LEU A 164 48.20 -66.08 51.55
N LEU A 165 48.49 -67.35 51.81
CA LEU A 165 49.35 -68.24 51.01
C LEU A 165 49.12 -68.07 49.51
N ALA A 166 50.07 -67.42 48.86
CA ALA A 166 50.01 -67.06 47.46
C ALA A 166 50.44 -68.24 46.57
N HIS A 167 49.46 -69.02 46.12
CA HIS A 167 49.67 -70.05 45.11
C HIS A 167 49.70 -69.39 43.73
N PHE A 168 50.89 -69.03 43.27
CA PHE A 168 51.07 -68.42 41.96
C PHE A 168 51.13 -69.48 40.86
N HIS A 169 50.37 -69.27 39.79
CA HIS A 169 50.44 -70.06 38.57
C HIS A 169 50.97 -69.19 37.43
N CYS A 170 51.74 -69.78 36.52
CA CYS A 170 52.21 -69.07 35.33
C CYS A 170 51.02 -68.68 34.45
N MET A 171 50.73 -67.40 34.24
CA MET A 171 49.55 -66.98 33.46
C MET A 171 49.51 -67.49 32.01
N SER A 172 50.66 -67.89 31.45
CA SER A 172 50.74 -68.36 30.07
C SER A 172 50.55 -69.88 29.91
N CYS A 173 50.87 -70.68 30.93
CA CYS A 173 50.81 -72.14 30.83
C CYS A 173 50.18 -72.83 32.05
N ASP A 174 49.68 -72.03 32.98
CA ASP A 174 48.97 -72.40 34.20
C ASP A 174 49.68 -73.41 35.10
N ARG A 175 51.01 -73.53 34.97
CA ARG A 175 51.83 -74.39 35.83
C ARG A 175 52.00 -73.74 37.21
N PRO A 176 51.77 -74.47 38.31
CA PRO A 176 52.01 -73.97 39.67
C PRO A 176 53.49 -73.68 39.90
N LEU A 177 53.79 -72.51 40.46
CA LEU A 177 55.13 -72.04 40.77
C LEU A 177 55.33 -72.00 42.29
N SER A 178 56.36 -72.69 42.77
CA SER A 178 56.84 -72.55 44.15
C SER A 178 57.85 -71.42 44.21
N VAL A 179 57.42 -70.22 44.60
CA VAL A 179 58.31 -69.08 44.88
C VAL A 179 58.47 -68.93 46.38
N LEU A 180 59.73 -68.97 46.86
CA LEU A 180 60.05 -68.52 48.22
C LEU A 180 60.02 -66.99 48.23
N VAL A 181 59.04 -66.41 48.92
CA VAL A 181 58.98 -64.96 49.15
C VAL A 181 59.73 -64.66 50.45
N PRO A 182 60.79 -63.84 50.46
CA PRO A 182 61.37 -63.32 51.68
C PRO A 182 60.50 -62.17 52.20
N GLY A 183 59.95 -62.33 53.41
CA GLY A 183 59.33 -61.23 54.19
C GLY A 183 57.82 -61.22 54.19
#